data_AF-A0A4P6XPC6-F1
#
_entry.id   AF-A0A4P6XPC6-F1
#
_cell.length_a   1.000
_cell.length_b   1.000
_cell.length_c   1.000
_cell.angle_alpha   90.00
_cell.angle_beta   90.00
_cell.angle_gamma   90.00
#
_symmetry.space_group_name_H-M   'P 1'
#
loop_
_entity.id
_entity.type
_entity.pdbx_description
1 polymer ?
#
loop_
_entity_poly.entity_id
_entity_poly.type
_entity_poly.pdbx_seq_one_letter_code
_entity_poly.pdbx_strand_id
1 'polypeptide(L)'
;MRLFAFLTAFAVASANIFDFFNQQQQQQQQQPASFEEQALESRCSAYLCPDTLSCAAAPNECPCPYPSSQLRCVLPNKQYVCISKPAGNYNGDYDEPTQNWKMDAKDDLVHDCGWVNRAWQGRI
;
A
#
# COMPACT_ATOMS: atom_id res chain seq x y z
N MET A 1 1.86 69.84 -49.64
CA MET A 1 2.56 68.91 -50.56
C MET A 1 2.11 67.50 -50.20
N ARG A 2 1.69 66.72 -51.20
CA ARG A 2 0.86 65.51 -51.10
C ARG A 2 1.65 64.23 -50.72
N LEU A 3 0.88 63.20 -50.29
CA LEU A 3 1.08 61.73 -50.39
C LEU A 3 1.91 61.04 -49.27
N PHE A 4 1.61 59.85 -48.73
CA PHE A 4 0.80 58.68 -49.14
C PHE A 4 0.35 57.85 -47.91
N ALA A 5 -0.67 56.99 -48.14
CA ALA A 5 -1.11 55.74 -47.47
C ALA A 5 -0.19 55.11 -46.41
N PHE A 6 -0.70 54.45 -45.35
CA PHE A 6 -1.32 53.12 -45.41
C PHE A 6 -2.33 52.89 -44.27
N LEU A 7 -3.57 52.54 -44.65
CA LEU A 7 -4.51 51.79 -43.81
C LEU A 7 -4.05 50.32 -43.77
N THR A 8 -3.77 49.80 -42.58
CA THR A 8 -3.72 48.34 -42.33
C THR A 8 -4.71 48.01 -41.23
N ALA A 9 -5.86 47.47 -41.64
CA ALA A 9 -6.87 46.90 -40.76
C ALA A 9 -6.37 45.55 -40.23
N PHE A 10 -6.06 45.47 -38.95
CA PHE A 10 -5.87 44.20 -38.25
C PHE A 10 -7.23 43.68 -37.79
N ALA A 11 -7.89 42.88 -38.62
CA ALA A 11 -8.98 42.02 -38.19
C ALA A 11 -8.38 40.71 -37.70
N VAL A 12 -8.21 40.56 -36.38
CA VAL A 12 -7.85 39.28 -35.76
C VAL A 12 -9.09 38.73 -35.08
N ALA A 13 -9.67 37.70 -35.68
CA ALA A 13 -10.88 37.02 -35.21
C ALA A 13 -10.63 36.41 -33.81
N SER A 14 -11.37 36.87 -32.81
CA SER A 14 -11.34 36.34 -31.45
C SER A 14 -12.45 35.30 -31.25
N ALA A 15 -12.16 34.04 -31.56
CA ALA A 15 -12.93 32.88 -31.09
C ALA A 15 -12.08 31.62 -31.34
N ASN A 16 -12.29 30.55 -30.58
CA ASN A 16 -11.71 29.19 -30.70
C ASN A 16 -10.52 28.81 -29.80
N ILE A 17 -9.81 29.73 -29.12
CA ILE A 17 -8.74 29.33 -28.17
C ILE A 17 -9.34 28.71 -26.88
N PHE A 18 -10.49 29.20 -26.43
CA PHE A 18 -11.16 28.70 -25.23
C PHE A 18 -11.80 27.30 -25.43
N ASP A 19 -12.26 26.97 -26.63
CA ASP A 19 -12.80 25.63 -26.94
C ASP A 19 -11.71 24.55 -26.98
N PHE A 20 -10.51 24.89 -27.45
CA PHE A 20 -9.38 23.96 -27.45
C PHE A 20 -8.94 23.59 -26.02
N PHE A 21 -8.94 24.56 -25.09
CA PHE A 21 -8.61 24.32 -23.68
C PHE A 21 -9.69 23.50 -22.94
N ASN A 22 -10.97 23.69 -23.26
CA ASN A 22 -12.05 22.90 -22.66
C ASN A 22 -12.07 21.44 -23.14
N GLN A 23 -11.62 21.15 -24.37
CA GLN A 23 -11.55 19.77 -24.85
C GLN A 23 -10.43 18.93 -24.22
N GLN A 24 -9.38 19.54 -23.65
CA GLN A 24 -8.32 18.78 -22.96
C GLN A 24 -8.65 18.42 -21.50
N GLN A 25 -9.71 18.98 -20.88
CA GLN A 25 -10.06 18.69 -19.49
C GLN A 25 -11.04 17.52 -19.30
N GLN A 26 -11.49 16.85 -20.37
CA GLN A 26 -12.37 15.67 -20.28
C GLN A 26 -11.63 14.32 -20.20
N GLN A 27 -10.41 14.27 -19.67
CA GLN A 27 -9.97 13.02 -19.05
C GLN A 27 -10.70 12.91 -17.72
N GLN A 28 -11.78 12.11 -17.71
CA GLN A 28 -12.37 11.59 -16.47
C GLN A 28 -11.24 11.00 -15.61
N GLN A 29 -10.75 11.77 -14.65
CA GLN A 29 -9.98 11.23 -13.54
C GLN A 29 -10.96 10.37 -12.75
N GLN A 30 -11.01 9.07 -13.06
CA GLN A 30 -11.53 8.09 -12.13
C GLN A 30 -10.72 8.25 -10.85
N GLN A 31 -11.36 8.79 -9.82
CA GLN A 31 -10.76 8.82 -8.49
C GLN A 31 -10.43 7.36 -8.12
N PRO A 32 -9.21 7.09 -7.62
CA PRO A 32 -8.90 5.76 -7.13
C PRO A 32 -9.91 5.39 -6.03
N ALA A 33 -10.51 4.20 -6.16
CA ALA A 33 -11.47 3.69 -5.20
C ALA A 33 -10.87 3.71 -3.78
N SER A 34 -11.66 4.16 -2.81
CA SER A 34 -11.29 4.12 -1.40
C SER A 34 -11.06 2.68 -0.94
N PHE A 35 -10.34 2.52 0.18
CA PHE A 35 -10.10 1.19 0.75
C PHE A 35 -11.40 0.46 1.10
N GLU A 36 -12.39 1.19 1.62
CA GLU A 36 -13.71 0.66 1.95
C GLU A 36 -14.45 0.19 0.69
N GLU A 37 -14.44 0.96 -0.40
CA GLU A 37 -15.03 0.56 -1.68
C GLU A 37 -14.35 -0.70 -2.23
N GLN A 38 -13.02 -0.80 -2.16
CA GLN A 38 -12.28 -2.00 -2.58
C GLN A 38 -12.67 -3.23 -1.75
N ALA A 39 -12.93 -3.07 -0.45
CA ALA A 39 -13.40 -4.15 0.40
C ALA A 39 -14.82 -4.58 0.02
N LEU A 40 -15.72 -3.63 -0.24
CA LEU A 40 -17.11 -3.88 -0.67
C LEU A 40 -17.20 -4.57 -2.03
N GLU A 41 -16.29 -4.24 -2.95
CA GLU A 41 -16.21 -4.82 -4.30
C GLU A 41 -15.44 -6.15 -4.34
N SER A 42 -14.91 -6.61 -3.20
CA SER A 42 -14.14 -7.85 -3.13
C SER A 42 -14.98 -9.07 -3.54
N ARG A 43 -14.37 -9.94 -4.35
CA ARG A 43 -14.97 -11.21 -4.79
C ARG A 43 -14.61 -12.37 -3.85
N CYS A 44 -14.03 -12.09 -2.68
CA CYS A 44 -13.65 -13.12 -1.74
C CYS A 44 -14.90 -13.83 -1.17
N SER A 45 -14.97 -15.14 -1.35
CA SER A 45 -16.07 -15.97 -0.83
C SER A 45 -15.79 -16.58 0.56
N ALA A 46 -14.60 -16.34 1.10
CA ALA A 46 -14.14 -16.86 2.40
C ALA A 46 -13.97 -15.70 3.38
N TYR A 47 -12.82 -15.58 4.05
CA TYR A 47 -12.53 -14.46 4.93
C TYR A 47 -11.71 -13.38 4.20
N LEU A 48 -12.25 -12.17 4.12
CA LEU A 48 -11.54 -11.01 3.61
C LEU A 48 -10.70 -10.37 4.71
N CYS A 49 -9.38 -10.34 4.53
CA CYS A 49 -8.46 -9.77 5.49
C CYS A 49 -8.60 -8.24 5.55
N PRO A 50 -8.91 -7.64 6.72
CA PRO A 50 -9.25 -6.22 6.82
C PRO A 50 -8.05 -5.30 6.56
N ASP A 51 -6.83 -5.77 6.74
CA ASP A 51 -5.61 -4.96 6.58
C ASP A 51 -5.01 -5.05 5.17
N THR A 52 -5.33 -6.12 4.44
CA THR A 52 -4.63 -6.48 3.19
C THR A 52 -5.55 -6.74 2.01
N LEU A 53 -6.86 -6.82 2.25
CA LEU A 53 -7.88 -7.25 1.29
C LEU A 53 -7.59 -8.60 0.62
N SER A 54 -6.70 -9.39 1.23
CA SER A 54 -6.41 -10.75 0.79
C SER A 54 -7.54 -11.69 1.18
N CYS A 55 -7.84 -12.66 0.32
CA CYS A 55 -8.82 -13.69 0.63
C CYS A 55 -8.12 -14.90 1.29
N ALA A 56 -8.50 -15.23 2.52
CA ALA A 56 -7.93 -16.32 3.31
C ALA A 56 -9.04 -17.27 3.78
N ALA A 57 -8.71 -18.50 4.20
CA ALA A 57 -9.72 -19.46 4.65
C ALA A 57 -10.27 -19.12 6.05
N ALA A 58 -9.46 -18.48 6.89
CA ALA A 58 -9.82 -18.08 8.24
C ALA A 58 -9.11 -16.77 8.66
N PRO A 59 -9.60 -16.05 9.69
CA PRO A 59 -8.99 -14.80 10.14
C PRO A 59 -7.53 -14.93 10.52
N ASN A 60 -7.15 -16.06 11.14
CA ASN A 60 -5.78 -16.29 11.53
C ASN A 60 -4.86 -16.65 10.36
N GLU A 61 -5.36 -16.83 9.15
CA GLU A 61 -4.53 -17.12 7.95
C GLU A 61 -4.20 -15.86 7.15
N CYS A 62 -4.65 -14.69 7.60
CA CYS A 62 -4.34 -13.44 6.95
C CYS A 62 -2.83 -13.16 6.90
N PRO A 63 -2.32 -12.64 5.77
CA PRO A 63 -0.94 -12.20 5.67
C PRO A 63 -0.75 -10.88 6.41
N CYS A 64 0.49 -10.59 6.79
CA CYS A 64 0.86 -9.25 7.24
C CYS A 64 0.82 -8.26 6.06
N PRO A 65 0.49 -6.98 6.29
CA PRO A 65 0.38 -5.97 5.24
C PRO A 65 1.70 -5.69 4.51
N TYR A 66 2.84 -5.86 5.18
CA TYR A 66 4.16 -5.63 4.60
C TYR A 66 5.04 -6.88 4.73
N PRO A 67 4.76 -7.98 4.00
CA PRO A 67 5.43 -9.27 4.19
C PRO A 67 6.94 -9.24 3.92
N SER A 68 7.42 -8.25 3.17
CA SER A 68 8.86 -8.04 2.93
C SER A 68 9.60 -7.49 4.15
N SER A 69 8.93 -6.69 4.99
CA SER A 69 9.53 -6.00 6.15
C SER A 69 8.95 -6.45 7.49
N GLN A 70 7.96 -7.33 7.49
CA GLN A 70 7.30 -7.85 8.69
C GLN A 70 7.46 -9.35 8.85
N LEU A 71 7.46 -9.80 10.10
CA LEU A 71 7.31 -11.19 10.51
C LEU A 71 5.86 -11.43 10.97
N ARG A 72 5.30 -12.57 10.57
CA ARG A 72 4.00 -13.04 11.04
C ARG A 72 4.19 -14.04 12.16
N CYS A 73 4.09 -13.58 13.41
CA CYS A 73 4.32 -14.41 14.58
C CYS A 73 3.03 -15.03 15.09
N VAL A 74 2.95 -16.37 15.08
CA VAL A 74 1.80 -17.11 15.60
C VAL A 74 1.91 -17.23 17.12
N LEU A 75 0.85 -16.83 17.82
CA LEU A 75 0.73 -16.90 19.26
C LEU A 75 0.19 -18.27 19.71
N PRO A 76 0.39 -18.68 20.98
CA PRO A 76 -0.08 -19.97 21.49
C PRO A 76 -1.59 -20.21 21.37
N ASN A 77 -2.40 -19.16 21.33
CA ASN A 77 -3.86 -19.23 21.15
C ASN A 77 -4.30 -19.30 19.67
N LYS A 78 -3.36 -19.53 18.74
CA LYS A 78 -3.57 -19.57 17.28
C LYS A 78 -3.95 -18.24 16.63
N GLN A 79 -3.88 -17.12 17.36
CA GLN A 79 -3.86 -15.79 16.76
C GLN A 79 -2.47 -15.46 16.23
N TYR A 80 -2.32 -14.36 15.50
CA TYR A 80 -1.02 -13.89 15.04
C TYR A 80 -0.87 -12.39 15.32
N VAL A 81 0.38 -11.95 15.33
CA VAL A 81 0.75 -10.54 15.33
C VAL A 81 1.78 -10.28 14.24
N CYS A 82 1.70 -9.12 13.61
CA CYS A 82 2.69 -8.65 12.65
C CYS A 82 3.65 -7.71 13.37
N ILE A 83 4.93 -8.05 13.37
CA ILE A 83 6.01 -7.20 13.90
C ILE A 83 6.97 -6.86 12.76
N SER A 84 7.72 -5.78 12.88
CA SER A 84 8.82 -5.51 11.96
C SER A 84 9.88 -6.61 12.06
N LYS A 85 10.51 -6.98 10.94
CA LYS A 85 11.73 -7.79 10.96
C LYS A 85 12.80 -7.09 11.83
N PRO A 86 13.62 -7.84 12.58
CA PRO A 86 14.71 -7.25 13.35
C PRO A 86 15.63 -6.39 12.49
N ALA A 87 16.00 -5.21 13.00
CA ALA A 87 16.95 -4.34 12.34
C ALA A 87 18.38 -4.88 12.53
N GLY A 88 19.09 -5.15 11.45
CA GLY A 88 20.46 -5.66 11.51
C GLY A 88 20.77 -6.62 10.37
N ASN A 89 22.04 -7.05 10.28
CA ASN A 89 22.44 -8.11 9.37
C ASN A 89 22.40 -9.45 10.12
N TYR A 90 21.41 -10.27 9.77
CA TYR A 90 21.22 -11.62 10.30
C TYR A 90 21.42 -12.69 9.22
N ASN A 91 22.31 -12.44 8.25
CA ASN A 91 22.65 -13.39 7.18
C ASN A 91 21.45 -13.97 6.40
N GLY A 92 20.33 -13.25 6.38
CA GLY A 92 19.09 -13.69 5.73
C GLY A 92 18.22 -14.65 6.55
N ASP A 93 18.51 -14.86 7.84
CA ASP A 93 17.74 -15.72 8.76
C ASP A 93 16.23 -15.39 8.76
N TYR A 94 15.87 -14.13 8.53
CA TYR A 94 14.48 -13.66 8.52
C TYR A 94 13.88 -13.47 7.12
N ASP A 95 14.63 -13.79 6.07
CA ASP A 95 14.22 -13.53 4.69
C ASP A 95 13.31 -14.63 4.12
N GLU A 96 13.45 -15.86 4.61
CA GLU A 96 12.63 -17.00 4.18
C GLU A 96 11.22 -16.96 4.80
N PRO A 97 10.15 -16.61 4.05
CA PRO A 97 8.82 -16.38 4.62
C PRO A 97 8.19 -17.64 5.23
N THR A 98 8.62 -18.83 4.81
CA THR A 98 8.09 -20.10 5.31
C THR A 98 8.71 -20.54 6.64
N GLN A 99 9.85 -19.95 7.02
CA GLN A 99 10.64 -20.36 8.19
C GLN A 99 10.88 -19.24 9.19
N ASN A 100 10.82 -17.96 8.76
CA ASN A 100 11.15 -16.82 9.59
C ASN A 100 10.33 -16.72 10.90
N TRP A 101 9.11 -17.25 10.93
CA TRP A 101 8.26 -17.29 12.12
C TRP A 101 8.74 -18.26 13.20
N LYS A 102 9.64 -19.19 12.86
CA LYS A 102 10.25 -20.15 13.79
C LYS A 102 11.53 -19.61 14.43
N MET A 103 12.02 -18.46 13.97
CA MET A 103 13.27 -17.90 14.46
C MET A 103 13.10 -17.38 15.88
N ASP A 104 14.08 -17.73 16.72
CA ASP A 104 14.26 -17.26 18.08
C ASP A 104 15.76 -17.06 18.31
N ALA A 105 16.21 -15.81 18.24
CA ALA A 105 17.58 -15.41 18.51
C ALA A 105 18.00 -15.64 19.97
N LYS A 106 17.03 -15.89 20.87
CA LYS A 106 17.24 -16.02 22.32
C LYS A 106 17.94 -14.82 22.95
N ASP A 107 17.72 -13.65 22.36
CA ASP A 107 18.20 -12.35 22.80
C ASP A 107 16.99 -11.43 22.93
N ASP A 108 16.85 -10.77 24.08
CA ASP A 108 15.71 -9.89 24.36
C ASP A 108 15.83 -8.52 23.66
N LEU A 109 16.98 -8.23 23.04
CA LEU A 109 17.19 -7.06 22.17
C LEU A 109 16.75 -7.33 20.72
N VAL A 110 16.53 -8.59 20.35
CA VAL A 110 16.11 -8.98 19.00
C VAL A 110 14.60 -9.24 19.00
N HIS A 111 13.84 -8.28 18.46
CA HIS A 111 12.38 -8.37 18.36
C HIS A 111 11.92 -9.30 17.23
N ASP A 112 12.15 -10.61 17.38
CA ASP A 112 11.68 -11.66 16.48
C ASP A 112 10.44 -12.41 17.03
N CYS A 113 10.02 -13.49 16.36
CA CYS A 113 8.88 -14.28 16.84
C CYS A 113 9.18 -15.08 18.10
N GLY A 114 10.44 -15.41 18.38
CA GLY A 114 10.88 -15.96 19.66
C GLY A 114 10.65 -14.99 20.80
N TRP A 115 11.07 -13.74 20.61
CA TRP A 115 10.84 -12.62 21.53
C TRP A 115 9.35 -12.40 21.78
N VAL A 116 8.52 -12.35 20.72
CA VAL A 116 7.06 -12.19 20.85
C VAL A 116 6.45 -13.30 21.70
N ASN A 117 6.88 -14.55 21.50
CA ASN A 117 6.38 -15.67 22.29
C ASN A 117 6.78 -15.58 23.76
N ARG A 118 7.99 -15.10 24.07
CA ARG A 118 8.42 -14.84 25.45
C ARG A 118 7.63 -13.69 26.08
N ALA A 119 7.41 -12.61 25.34
CA ALA A 119 6.58 -11.47 25.75
C ALA A 119 5.15 -11.89 26.10
N TRP A 120 4.52 -12.67 25.23
CA TRP A 120 3.19 -13.22 25.45
C TRP A 120 3.09 -14.06 26.73
N GLN A 121 4.18 -14.77 27.07
CA GLN A 121 4.25 -15.63 28.25
C GLN A 121 4.67 -14.88 29.53
N GLY A 122 4.92 -13.57 29.46
CA GLY A 122 5.40 -12.76 30.58
C GLY A 122 6.82 -13.12 31.03
N ARG A 123 7.68 -13.55 30.11
CA ARG A 123 9.06 -13.99 30.38
C ARG A 123 10.13 -12.90 30.13
N ILE A 124 9.71 -11.71 29.72
CA ILE A 124 10.54 -10.52 29.49
C ILE A 124 9.83 -9.30 30.06
#